data_AF-A0A8I0H5G2-F1
#
_entry.id   AF-A0A8I0H5G2-F1
#
_cell.length_a   1.000
_cell.length_b   1.000
_cell.length_c   1.000
_cell.angle_alpha   90.00
_cell.angle_beta   90.00
_cell.angle_gamma   90.00
#
_symmetry.space_group_name_H-M   'P 1'
#
loop_
_entity.id
_entity.type
_entity.pdbx_description
1 polymer ?
#
loop_
_entity_poly.entity_id
_entity_poly.type
_entity_poly.pdbx_seq_one_letter_code
_entity_poly.pdbx_strand_id
1 'polypeptide(L)'
;TKGFKAYLTEKLGDKVSFTEQNAAGDSATCATICNQFASDNVDLILSNGTAALQAAVSATKTIPILGTSITDYGSALGIDNWTGT
;
A
#
# COMPACT_ATOMS: atom_id res chain seq x y z
N THR A 1 -5.14 7.81 -6.04
CA THR A 1 -3.92 7.28 -6.69
C THR A 1 -3.46 8.06 -7.94
N LYS A 2 -4.36 8.65 -8.76
CA LYS A 2 -3.97 9.41 -9.97
C LYS A 2 -2.85 10.45 -9.77
N GLY A 3 -2.95 11.30 -8.74
CA GLY A 3 -1.94 12.34 -8.46
C GLY A 3 -0.55 11.77 -8.14
N PHE A 4 -0.48 10.67 -7.39
CA PHE A 4 0.78 9.99 -7.08
C PHE A 4 1.47 9.47 -8.34
N LYS A 5 0.73 8.77 -9.21
CA LYS A 5 1.26 8.27 -10.49
C LYS A 5 1.73 9.42 -11.37
N ALA A 6 0.92 10.47 -11.53
CA ALA A 6 1.27 11.63 -12.35
C ALA A 6 2.57 12.30 -11.87
N TYR A 7 2.71 12.54 -10.56
CA TYR A 7 3.89 13.18 -10.00
C TYR A 7 5.16 12.32 -10.16
N LEU A 8 5.06 11.02 -9.89
CA LEU A 8 6.20 10.12 -10.05
C LEU A 8 6.59 9.96 -11.53
N THR A 9 5.62 9.87 -12.45
CA THR A 9 5.93 9.87 -13.89
C THR A 9 6.59 11.18 -14.32
N GLU A 10 6.16 12.33 -13.81
CA GLU A 10 6.80 13.63 -14.11
C GLU A 10 8.26 13.66 -13.64
N LYS A 11 8.57 13.14 -12.45
CA LYS A 11 9.91 13.20 -11.86
C LYS A 11 10.85 12.09 -12.32
N LEU A 12 10.32 10.89 -12.58
CA LEU A 12 11.11 9.68 -12.81
C LEU A 12 11.00 9.16 -14.25
N GLY A 13 9.98 9.57 -15.00
CA GLY A 13 9.73 9.10 -16.37
C GLY A 13 9.67 7.57 -16.43
N ASP A 14 10.45 6.98 -17.31
CA ASP A 14 10.50 5.52 -17.53
C ASP A 14 11.22 4.75 -16.42
N LYS A 15 11.79 5.43 -15.41
CA LYS A 15 12.42 4.79 -14.25
C LYS A 15 11.42 4.29 -13.22
N VAL A 16 10.12 4.50 -13.43
CA VAL A 16 9.05 4.00 -12.58
C VAL A 16 8.04 3.21 -13.40
N SER A 17 7.65 2.04 -12.88
CA SER A 17 6.55 1.23 -13.40
C SER A 17 5.47 1.09 -12.32
N PHE A 18 4.22 0.95 -12.74
CA PHE A 18 3.08 0.84 -11.84
C PHE A 18 2.25 -0.40 -12.15
N THR A 19 2.20 -1.33 -11.21
CA THR A 19 1.25 -2.43 -11.21
C THR A 19 0.05 -2.05 -10.33
N GLU A 20 -1.09 -1.75 -10.94
CA GLU A 20 -2.32 -1.39 -10.22
C GLU A 20 -3.25 -2.59 -10.14
N GLN A 21 -3.72 -2.88 -8.93
CA GLN A 21 -4.71 -3.89 -8.64
C GLN A 21 -5.81 -3.28 -7.77
N ASN A 22 -7.06 -3.68 -8.00
CA ASN A 22 -8.22 -3.14 -7.28
C ASN A 22 -8.95 -4.28 -6.55
N ALA A 23 -9.00 -4.20 -5.23
CA ALA A 23 -9.71 -5.15 -4.39
C ALA A 23 -11.23 -4.93 -4.32
N ALA A 24 -11.76 -3.86 -4.93
CA ALA A 24 -13.18 -3.51 -4.92
C ALA A 24 -13.81 -3.43 -3.51
N GLY A 25 -13.01 -3.11 -2.49
CA GLY A 25 -13.44 -3.05 -1.09
C GLY A 25 -13.45 -4.40 -0.36
N ASP A 26 -13.10 -5.51 -1.03
CA ASP A 26 -13.04 -6.83 -0.42
C ASP A 26 -11.68 -7.08 0.28
N SER A 27 -11.74 -7.47 1.55
CA SER A 27 -10.54 -7.65 2.37
C SER A 27 -9.75 -8.92 2.01
N ALA A 28 -10.43 -9.99 1.58
CA ALA A 28 -9.74 -11.21 1.15
C ALA A 28 -8.93 -10.96 -0.14
N THR A 29 -9.49 -10.20 -1.07
CA THR A 29 -8.84 -9.78 -2.30
C THR A 29 -7.64 -8.87 -2.01
N CYS A 30 -7.72 -7.98 -1.03
CA CYS A 30 -6.55 -7.21 -0.55
C CYS A 30 -5.39 -8.13 -0.15
N ALA A 31 -5.66 -9.19 0.61
CA ALA A 31 -4.63 -10.14 1.04
C ALA A 31 -4.00 -10.87 -0.15
N THR A 32 -4.81 -11.38 -1.09
CA THR A 32 -4.31 -12.02 -2.32
C THR A 32 -3.42 -11.09 -3.14
N ILE A 33 -3.84 -9.85 -3.35
CA ILE A 33 -3.07 -8.84 -4.09
C ILE A 33 -1.74 -8.54 -3.39
N CYS A 34 -1.76 -8.31 -2.08
CA CYS A 34 -0.55 -7.96 -1.33
C CYS A 34 0.45 -9.12 -1.27
N ASN A 35 -0.04 -10.36 -1.17
CA ASN A 35 0.81 -11.55 -1.25
C ASN A 35 1.45 -11.71 -2.63
N GLN A 36 0.72 -11.38 -3.70
CA GLN A 36 1.28 -11.36 -5.05
C GLN A 36 2.39 -10.29 -5.16
N PHE A 37 2.15 -9.07 -4.69
CA PHE A 37 3.18 -8.01 -4.71
C PHE A 37 4.41 -8.36 -3.86
N ALA A 38 4.24 -9.01 -2.71
CA ALA A 38 5.35 -9.51 -1.92
C ALA A 38 6.16 -10.58 -2.67
N SER A 39 5.47 -11.47 -3.40
CA SER A 39 6.10 -12.51 -4.22
C SER A 39 6.81 -11.95 -5.45
N ASP A 40 6.22 -10.92 -6.07
CA ASP A 40 6.79 -10.18 -7.20
C ASP A 40 7.99 -9.31 -6.80
N ASN A 41 8.26 -9.20 -5.49
CA ASN A 41 9.36 -8.46 -4.90
C ASN A 41 9.44 -7.00 -5.41
N VAL A 42 8.29 -6.33 -5.42
CA VAL A 42 8.19 -4.91 -5.82
C VAL A 42 8.98 -4.00 -4.87
N ASP A 43 9.41 -2.85 -5.37
CA ASP A 43 10.21 -1.91 -4.57
C ASP A 43 9.41 -1.13 -3.52
N LEU A 44 8.09 -0.96 -3.73
CA LEU A 44 7.20 -0.24 -2.84
C LEU A 44 5.75 -0.67 -3.06
N ILE A 45 4.99 -0.80 -1.98
CA ILE A 45 3.54 -1.02 -2.02
C ILE A 45 2.81 0.26 -1.59
N LEU A 46 1.99 0.83 -2.49
CA LEU A 46 1.07 1.91 -2.16
C LEU A 46 -0.29 1.32 -1.75
N SER A 47 -0.61 1.36 -0.46
CA SER A 47 -1.88 0.88 0.08
C SER A 47 -2.89 2.02 0.21
N ASN A 48 -3.99 1.94 -0.54
CA ASN A 48 -5.08 2.93 -0.48
C ASN A 48 -6.26 2.38 0.32
N GLY A 49 -6.43 2.89 1.54
CA GLY A 49 -7.47 2.46 2.49
C GLY A 49 -6.95 1.48 3.55
N THR A 50 -7.64 1.44 4.70
CA THR A 50 -7.22 0.71 5.90
C THR A 50 -7.02 -0.78 5.66
N ALA A 51 -7.97 -1.44 4.98
CA ALA A 51 -7.87 -2.89 4.71
C ALA A 51 -6.67 -3.24 3.81
N ALA A 52 -6.36 -2.39 2.83
CA ALA A 52 -5.20 -2.58 1.96
C ALA A 52 -3.87 -2.36 2.71
N LEU A 53 -3.83 -1.43 3.67
CA LEU A 53 -2.66 -1.22 4.53
C LEU A 53 -2.42 -2.43 5.42
N GLN A 54 -3.47 -2.92 6.08
CA GLN A 54 -3.43 -4.11 6.93
C GLN A 54 -2.97 -5.36 6.19
N ALA A 55 -3.47 -5.57 4.97
CA ALA A 55 -3.04 -6.67 4.12
C ALA A 55 -1.55 -6.55 3.74
N ALA A 56 -1.09 -5.36 3.35
CA ALA A 56 0.30 -5.14 2.96
C ALA A 56 1.27 -5.39 4.13
N VAL A 57 0.99 -4.86 5.32
CA VAL A 57 1.86 -5.06 6.49
C VAL A 57 1.88 -6.50 6.98
N SER A 58 0.86 -7.28 6.64
CA SER A 58 0.82 -8.72 6.91
C SER A 58 1.62 -9.51 5.88
N ALA A 59 1.56 -9.11 4.61
CA ALA A 59 2.21 -9.80 3.50
C ALA A 59 3.75 -9.64 3.48
N THR A 60 4.27 -8.52 3.96
CA THR A 60 5.72 -8.24 3.93
C THR A 60 6.16 -7.35 5.09
N LYS A 61 7.39 -7.59 5.56
CA LYS A 61 8.08 -6.78 6.57
C LYS A 61 9.30 -6.04 6.01
N THR A 62 9.66 -6.30 4.77
CA THR A 62 10.90 -5.79 4.14
C THR A 62 10.63 -4.80 3.03
N ILE A 63 9.55 -4.98 2.27
CA ILE A 63 9.16 -4.04 1.22
C ILE A 63 8.54 -2.80 1.89
N PRO A 64 9.00 -1.58 1.57
CA PRO A 64 8.39 -0.35 2.07
C PRO A 64 6.91 -0.22 1.69
N ILE A 65 6.07 0.15 2.65
CA ILE A 65 4.62 0.33 2.46
C ILE A 65 4.26 1.79 2.70
N LEU A 66 3.60 2.41 1.73
CA LEU A 66 3.06 3.76 1.81
C LEU A 66 1.53 3.69 1.92
N GLY A 67 0.98 4.04 3.08
CA GLY A 67 -0.47 4.13 3.29
C GLY A 67 -1.03 5.48 2.88
N THR A 68 -2.19 5.50 2.22
CA THR A 68 -2.99 6.70 1.93
C THR A 68 -4.47 6.44 2.20
N SER A 69 -5.24 7.49 2.50
CA SER A 69 -6.68 7.39 2.80
C SER A 69 -6.98 6.49 4.01
N ILE A 70 -6.12 6.57 5.03
CA ILE A 70 -6.26 5.80 6.27
C ILE A 70 -6.95 6.69 7.30
N THR A 71 -8.04 6.20 7.88
CA THR A 71 -8.80 6.95 8.89
C THR A 71 -8.03 7.07 10.20
N ASP A 72 -7.43 5.98 10.67
CA ASP A 72 -6.62 5.93 11.89
C ASP A 72 -5.53 4.87 11.75
N TYR A 73 -4.26 5.27 11.80
CA TYR A 73 -3.15 4.33 11.63
C TYR A 73 -2.89 3.50 12.89
N GLY A 74 -3.20 4.01 14.08
CA GLY A 74 -3.05 3.28 15.34
C GLY A 74 -3.89 2.00 15.31
N SER A 75 -5.18 2.13 15.06
CA SER A 75 -6.09 0.99 14.87
C SER A 75 -5.74 0.16 13.65
N ALA A 76 -5.30 0.78 12.55
CA ALA A 76 -4.93 0.03 11.34
C ALA A 76 -3.74 -0.90 11.59
N LEU A 77 -2.72 -0.43 12.30
CA LEU A 77 -1.46 -1.14 12.49
C LEU A 77 -1.36 -1.87 13.84
N GLY A 78 -2.40 -1.78 14.68
CA GLY A 78 -2.38 -2.34 16.04
C GLY A 78 -1.35 -1.65 16.95
N ILE A 79 -1.14 -0.35 16.77
CA ILE A 79 -0.20 0.45 17.56
C ILE A 79 -0.97 1.19 18.64
N ASP A 80 -0.74 0.80 19.90
CA ASP A 80 -1.30 1.48 21.06
C ASP A 80 -0.66 2.87 21.22
N ASN A 81 -1.47 3.86 21.61
CA ASN A 81 -1.06 5.27 21.83
C ASN A 81 -0.41 5.96 20.61
N TRP A 82 -0.87 5.65 19.40
CA TRP A 82 -0.39 6.33 18.20
C TRP A 82 -0.77 7.83 18.20
N THR A 83 0.22 8.71 18.12
CA THR A 83 0.05 10.19 18.16
C THR A 83 0.15 10.87 16.81
N GLY A 84 0.32 10.13 15.71
CA GLY A 84 0.31 10.71 14.37
C GLY A 84 1.63 11.34 13.90
N THR A 85 2.73 11.14 14.61
CA THR A 85 4.05 11.75 14.30
C THR A 85 5.18 10.74 14.42
#